data_AF-A0A930LPW6-F1
#
_entry.id   AF-A0A930LPW6-F1
#
_cell.length_a   1.000
_cell.length_b   1.000
_cell.length_c   1.000
_cell.angle_alpha   90.00
_cell.angle_beta   90.00
_cell.angle_gamma   90.00
#
_symmetry.space_group_name_H-M   'P 1'
#
loop_
_entity.id
_entity.type
_entity.pdbx_description
1 polymer ?
#
loop_
_entity_poly.entity_id
_entity_poly.type
_entity_poly.pdbx_seq_one_letter_code
_entity_poly.pdbx_strand_id
1 'polypeptide(L)' 'ASHHLRILREAHVIDREQHGRTTIYRLKDHHISHIVTDVHEHTREHHAD' A
#
# COMPACT_ATOMS: atom_id res chain seq x y z
N ALA A 1 -8.38 7.69 -7.63
CA ALA A 1 -7.18 6.91 -7.31
C ALA A 1 -6.00 7.75 -6.80
N SER A 2 -5.66 8.90 -7.43
CA SER A 2 -4.52 9.73 -7.01
C SER A 2 -4.58 10.29 -5.58
N HIS A 3 -5.77 10.56 -5.03
CA HIS A 3 -5.93 11.08 -3.67
C HIS A 3 -5.46 10.09 -2.59
N HIS A 4 -5.86 8.81 -2.66
CA HIS A 4 -5.40 7.79 -1.71
C HIS A 4 -3.88 7.59 -1.79
N LEU A 5 -3.31 7.58 -3.00
CA LEU A 5 -1.86 7.50 -3.18
C LEU A 5 -1.13 8.72 -2.60
N ARG A 6 -1.74 9.91 -2.63
CA ARG A 6 -1.19 11.09 -1.96
C ARG A 6 -1.15 10.90 -0.45
N ILE A 7 -2.27 10.47 0.16
CA ILE A 7 -2.36 10.22 1.60
C ILE A 7 -1.33 9.16 2.03
N LEU A 8 -1.24 8.04 1.29
CA LEU A 8 -0.29 6.97 1.59
C LEU A 8 1.18 7.44 1.46
N ARG A 9 1.47 8.34 0.52
CA ARG A 9 2.80 8.95 0.41
C ARG A 9 3.11 9.90 1.58
N GLU A 10 2.14 10.72 1.97
CA GLU A 10 2.25 11.63 3.13
C GLU A 10 2.43 10.85 4.43
N ALA A 11 1.80 9.68 4.56
CA ALA A 11 1.99 8.75 5.66
C ALA A 11 3.29 7.92 5.58
N HIS A 12 4.14 8.16 4.58
CA HIS A 12 5.41 7.45 4.39
C HIS A 12 5.30 5.93 4.23
N VAL A 13 4.18 5.40 3.71
CA VAL A 13 4.00 3.95 3.50
C VAL A 13 4.29 3.50 2.06
N ILE A 14 4.27 4.45 1.11
CA ILE A 14 4.61 4.18 -0.30
C ILE A 14 5.62 5.19 -0.85
N ASP A 15 6.41 4.73 -1.80
CA ASP A 15 7.27 5.56 -2.64
C ASP A 15 6.68 5.74 -4.04
N ARG A 16 7.22 6.75 -4.74
CA ARG A 16 6.85 7.11 -6.10
C ARG A 16 8.11 7.20 -6.96
N GLU A 17 8.10 6.58 -8.13
CA GLU A 17 9.11 6.78 -9.17
C GLU A 17 8.47 7.19 -10.49
N GLN A 18 9.05 8.18 -11.17
CA GLN A 18 8.60 8.62 -12.48
C GLN A 18 9.37 7.86 -13.57
N HIS A 19 8.63 7.14 -14.40
CA HIS A 19 9.13 6.39 -15.56
C HIS A 19 8.57 7.02 -16.83
N GLY A 20 9.27 8.06 -17.33
CA GLY A 20 8.84 8.84 -18.48
C GLY A 20 7.47 9.50 -18.23
N ARG A 21 6.43 9.00 -18.92
CA ARG A 21 5.05 9.51 -18.78
C ARG A 21 4.23 8.80 -17.69
N THR A 22 4.77 7.72 -17.10
CA THR A 22 4.07 6.92 -16.10
C THR A 22 4.66 7.13 -14.72
N THR A 23 3.82 7.07 -13.70
CA THR A 23 4.25 7.04 -12.31
C THR A 23 4.05 5.64 -11.75
N ILE A 24 5.10 5.05 -11.19
CA ILE A 24 5.06 3.78 -10.48
C ILE A 24 5.06 4.05 -8.98
N TYR A 25 4.15 3.39 -8.26
CA TYR A 25 4.09 3.41 -6.81
C TYR A 25 4.49 2.05 -6.26
N ARG A 26 5.19 2.05 -5.12
CA ARG A 26 5.65 0.83 -4.45
C ARG A 26 5.50 0.97 -2.95
N LEU A 27 5.31 -0.15 -2.23
CA LEU A 27 5.43 -0.15 -0.77
C LEU A 27 6.87 0.22 -0.40
N LYS A 28 7.01 0.97 0.69
CA LYS A 28 8.31 1.51 1.10
C LYS A 28 9.28 0.43 1.57
N ASP A 29 8.78 -0.59 2.26
CA ASP A 29 9.58 -1.70 2.75
C ASP A 29 8.74 -2.96 2.99
N HIS A 30 9.44 -4.01 3.43
CA HIS A 30 8.84 -5.30 3.75
C HIS A 30 7.98 -5.27 5.03
N HIS A 31 8.24 -4.34 5.98
CA HIS A 31 7.43 -4.22 7.19
C HIS A 31 5.99 -3.78 6.83
N ILE A 32 5.85 -2.81 5.93
CA ILE A 32 4.53 -2.40 5.42
C ILE A 32 3.85 -3.56 4.68
N SER A 33 4.62 -4.35 3.92
CA SER A 33 4.08 -5.51 3.20
C SER A 33 3.51 -6.54 4.17
N HIS A 34 4.23 -6.88 5.24
CA HIS A 34 3.75 -7.81 6.27
C HIS A 34 2.47 -7.34 6.93
N ILE A 35 2.40 -6.07 7.36
CA ILE A 35 1.19 -5.52 7.99
C ILE A 35 -0.02 -5.62 7.06
N VAL A 36 0.15 -5.27 5.77
CA VAL A 36 -0.95 -5.34 4.80
C VAL A 36 -1.39 -6.79 4.57
N THR A 37 -0.45 -7.73 4.48
CA THR A 37 -0.75 -9.16 4.36
C THR A 37 -1.49 -9.68 5.59
N ASP A 38 -0.99 -9.40 6.79
CA ASP A 38 -1.60 -9.84 8.05
C ASP A 38 -3.03 -9.29 8.19
N VAL A 39 -3.22 -7.99 7.92
CA VAL A 39 -4.55 -7.37 7.94
C VAL A 39 -5.45 -7.97 6.87
N HIS A 40 -4.94 -8.25 5.67
CA HIS A 40 -5.71 -8.87 4.60
C HIS A 40 -6.23 -10.26 5.02
N GLU A 41 -5.35 -11.12 5.54
CA GLU A 41 -5.76 -12.44 6.05
C GLU A 41 -6.77 -12.31 7.18
N HIS A 42 -6.55 -11.40 8.13
CA HIS A 42 -7.49 -11.13 9.20
C HIS A 42 -8.89 -10.71 8.72
N THR A 43 -8.99 -9.89 7.65
CA THR A 43 -10.29 -9.54 7.07
C THR A 43 -11.03 -10.74 6.47
N ARG A 44 -10.29 -11.80 6.09
CA ARG A 44 -10.85 -13.04 5.54
C ARG A 44 -11.31 -13.98 6.63
N GLU A 45 -10.62 -14.00 7.78
CA GLU A 45 -11.05 -14.74 8.97
C GLU A 45 -12.43 -14.24 9.44
N HIS A 46 -12.62 -12.93 9.52
CA HIS A 46 -13.88 -12.31 9.95
C HIS A 46 -15.02 -12.37 8.93
N HIS A 47 -14.78 -12.86 7.71
CA HIS A 47 -15.82 -13.07 6.70
C HIS A 47 -16.33 -14.52 6.68
N ALA A 48 -15.76 -15.40 7.51
CA ALA A 48 -16.11 -16.82 7.61
C ALA A 48 -17.09 -17.13 8.77
N ASP A 49 -17.58 -16.11 9.48
CA ASP A 49 -18.63 -16.22 10.50
C ASP A 49 -20.02 -15.80 9.96
#